data_AF-A0A7X8AA33-F1
#
_entry.id   AF-A0A7X8AA33-F1
#
_cell.length_a   1.000
_cell.length_b   1.000
_cell.length_c   1.000
_cell.angle_alpha   90.00
_cell.angle_beta   90.00
_cell.angle_gamma   90.00
#
_symmetry.space_group_name_H-M   'P 1'
#
loop_
_entity.id
_entity.type
_entity.pdbx_description
1 polymer ?
#
loop_
_entity_poly.entity_id
_entity_poly.type
_entity_poly.pdbx_seq_one_letter_code
_entity_poly.pdbx_strand_id
1 'polypeptide(L)' 'MGKPSASSSTLKALINHAIQDLEVTPEEYDKIMQCAHDDGHIDNEEKALLAQFQEMLSNGTIKRVKG' A
#
# COMPACT_ATOMS: atom_id res chain seq x y z
N MET A 1 -3.92 -9.65 20.66
CA MET A 1 -2.84 -9.41 19.70
C MET A 1 -3.11 -10.29 18.49
N GLY A 2 -3.77 -9.75 17.47
CA GLY A 2 -4.02 -10.47 16.22
C GLY A 2 -2.68 -10.68 15.52
N LYS A 3 -2.42 -11.89 15.03
CA LYS A 3 -1.25 -12.14 14.19
C LYS A 3 -1.40 -11.30 12.93
N PRO A 4 -0.35 -10.59 12.46
CA PRO A 4 -0.43 -9.96 11.15
C PRO A 4 -0.67 -11.06 10.12
N SER A 5 -1.79 -10.98 9.40
CA SER A 5 -2.04 -11.81 8.23
C SER A 5 -0.85 -11.63 7.27
N ALA A 6 -0.46 -12.70 6.56
CA ALA A 6 0.68 -12.63 5.63
C ALA A 6 0.51 -11.50 4.59
N SER A 7 -0.75 -11.22 4.23
CA SER A 7 -1.22 -10.12 3.38
C SER A 7 -0.81 -8.75 3.93
N SER A 8 -0.92 -8.55 5.25
CA SER A 8 -0.60 -7.27 5.90
C SER A 8 0.88 -6.94 5.87
N SER A 9 1.75 -7.94 5.97
CA SER A 9 3.21 -7.75 5.87
C SER A 9 3.63 -7.39 4.46
N THR A 10 3.05 -8.02 3.44
CA THR A 10 3.31 -7.73 2.03
C THR A 10 2.81 -6.34 1.64
N LEU A 11 1.58 -5.99 2.05
CA LEU A 11 1.01 -4.66 1.84
C LEU A 11 1.90 -3.57 2.45
N LYS A 12 2.34 -3.77 3.70
CA LYS A 12 3.24 -2.83 4.39
C LYS A 12 4.56 -2.65 3.64
N ALA A 13 5.14 -3.74 3.14
CA ALA A 13 6.39 -3.70 2.41
C ALA A 13 6.26 -2.92 1.10
N LEU A 14 5.21 -3.18 0.31
CA LEU A 14 4.95 -2.47 -0.95
C LEU A 14 4.70 -0.97 -0.73
N ILE A 15 3.88 -0.61 0.25
CA ILE A 15 3.61 0.79 0.58
C ILE A 15 4.88 1.48 1.07
N ASN A 16 5.68 0.83 1.94
CA ASN A 16 6.95 1.42 2.40
C ASN A 16 7.92 1.60 1.23
N HIS A 17 8.02 0.64 0.32
CA HIS A 17 8.86 0.74 -0.87
C HIS A 17 8.51 2.00 -1.68
N ALA A 18 7.22 2.17 -2.01
CA ALA A 18 6.74 3.32 -2.75
C ALA A 18 6.94 4.66 -2.02
N ILE A 19 6.84 4.67 -0.67
CA ILE A 19 7.15 5.85 0.15
C ILE A 19 8.64 6.16 0.12
N GLN A 20 9.50 5.14 0.19
CA GLN A 20 10.96 5.31 0.18
C GLN A 20 11.45 5.81 -1.18
N ASP A 21 10.92 5.27 -2.27
CA ASP A 21 11.24 5.73 -3.62
C ASP A 21 10.55 7.07 -3.97
N LEU A 22 9.54 7.49 -3.19
CA LEU A 22 8.67 8.63 -3.51
C LEU A 22 7.97 8.49 -4.87
N GLU A 23 7.92 7.27 -5.38
CA GLU A 23 7.41 6.90 -6.69
C GLU A 23 6.66 5.59 -6.57
N VAL A 24 5.63 5.41 -7.38
CA VAL A 24 4.93 4.14 -7.48
C VAL A 24 4.60 3.85 -8.94
N THR A 25 4.94 2.65 -9.38
CA THR A 25 4.54 2.16 -10.70
C THR A 25 3.09 1.70 -10.68
N PRO A 26 2.39 1.70 -11.83
CA PRO A 26 1.05 1.13 -11.91
C PRO A 26 1.01 -0.34 -11.48
N GLU A 27 2.07 -1.11 -11.73
CA GLU A 27 2.17 -2.52 -11.30
C GLU A 27 2.24 -2.66 -9.77
N GLU A 28 3.02 -1.82 -9.09
CA GLU A 28 3.08 -1.79 -7.63
C GLU A 28 1.76 -1.32 -7.02
N TYR A 29 1.14 -0.29 -7.59
CA TYR A 29 -0.17 0.19 -7.15
C TYR A 29 -1.22 -0.92 -7.24
N ASP A 30 -1.25 -1.64 -8.36
CA ASP A 30 -2.18 -2.76 -8.55
C ASP A 30 -1.92 -3.88 -7.55
N LYS A 31 -0.65 -4.24 -7.31
CA LYS A 31 -0.27 -5.21 -6.27
C LYS A 31 -0.72 -4.78 -4.87
N ILE A 32 -0.58 -3.50 -4.51
CA ILE A 32 -1.04 -2.98 -3.21
C ILE A 32 -2.57 -3.14 -3.10
N MET A 33 -3.31 -2.77 -4.15
CA MET A 33 -4.77 -2.90 -4.18
C MET A 33 -5.20 -4.37 -4.15
N GLN A 34 -4.50 -5.25 -4.87
CA GLN A 34 -4.75 -6.69 -4.82
C GLN A 34 -4.48 -7.23 -3.42
N CYS A 35 -3.32 -6.99 -2.82
CA CYS A 35 -3.01 -7.45 -1.46
C CYS A 35 -4.04 -6.98 -0.43
N ALA A 36 -4.57 -5.76 -0.57
CA ALA A 36 -5.62 -5.24 0.28
C ALA A 36 -6.96 -5.97 0.09
N HIS A 37 -7.26 -6.44 -1.13
CA HIS A 37 -8.55 -7.03 -1.47
C HIS A 37 -8.56 -8.56 -1.41
N ASP A 38 -7.40 -9.21 -1.55
CA ASP A 38 -7.25 -10.67 -1.71
C ASP A 38 -7.75 -11.46 -0.50
N ASP A 39 -7.50 -10.95 0.71
CA ASP A 39 -7.98 -11.56 1.96
C ASP A 39 -9.48 -11.31 2.21
N GLY A 40 -10.10 -10.39 1.44
CA GLY A 40 -11.48 -9.93 1.66
C GLY A 40 -11.69 -9.22 3.01
N HIS A 41 -10.63 -9.04 3.80
CA HIS A 41 -10.63 -8.44 5.12
C HIS A 41 -9.48 -7.43 5.19
N ILE A 42 -9.83 -6.15 5.28
CA ILE A 42 -8.87 -5.07 5.53
C ILE A 42 -8.99 -4.71 7.00
N ASP A 43 -7.95 -4.99 7.77
CA ASP A 43 -7.88 -4.59 9.18
C ASP A 43 -7.74 -3.06 9.32
N ASN A 44 -8.06 -2.54 10.51
CA ASN A 44 -7.91 -1.10 10.79
C ASN A 44 -6.49 -0.58 10.54
N GLU A 45 -5.47 -1.40 10.80
CA GLU A 45 -4.07 -1.05 10.54
C GLU A 45 -3.78 -0.93 9.03
N GLU A 46 -4.26 -1.87 8.23
CA GLU A 46 -4.09 -1.86 6.76
C GLU A 46 -4.84 -0.71 6.12
N LYS A 47 -6.07 -0.46 6.60
CA LYS A 47 -6.88 0.68 6.17
C LYS A 47 -6.18 2.01 6.45
N ALA A 48 -5.57 2.16 7.63
CA ALA A 48 -4.80 3.35 7.96
C ALA A 48 -3.57 3.51 7.06
N LEU A 49 -2.87 2.41 6.76
CA LEU A 49 -1.71 2.41 5.87
C LEU A 49 -2.07 2.80 4.43
N LEU A 50 -3.14 2.21 3.89
CA LEU A 50 -3.69 2.52 2.57
C LEU A 50 -4.15 3.97 2.49
N ALA A 51 -4.84 4.46 3.52
CA ALA A 51 -5.27 5.85 3.58
C ALA A 51 -4.07 6.81 3.56
N GLN A 52 -3.03 6.52 4.34
CA GLN A 52 -1.81 7.33 4.35
C GLN A 52 -1.12 7.31 2.98
N PHE A 53 -0.99 6.14 2.37
CA PHE A 53 -0.42 5.99 1.02
C PHE A 53 -1.21 6.78 -0.04
N GLN A 54 -2.54 6.70 -0.02
CA GLN A 54 -3.40 7.46 -0.92
C GLN A 54 -3.31 8.97 -0.66
N GLU A 55 -3.21 9.41 0.59
CA GLU A 55 -2.99 10.81 0.95
C GLU A 55 -1.66 11.33 0.40
N MET A 56 -0.58 10.55 0.54
CA MET A 56 0.74 10.88 -0.01
C MET A 56 0.75 10.90 -1.54
N LEU A 57 -0.04 10.06 -2.20
CA LEU A 57 -0.27 10.16 -3.64
C LEU A 57 -1.05 11.43 -4.01
N SER A 58 -2.08 11.76 -3.23
CA SER A 58 -2.96 12.90 -3.50
C SER A 58 -2.28 14.24 -3.24
N ASN A 59 -1.39 14.33 -2.24
CA ASN A 59 -0.64 15.55 -1.94
C ASN A 59 0.62 15.71 -2.84
N GLY A 60 0.99 14.65 -3.59
CA GLY A 60 2.13 14.64 -4.50
C GLY A 60 3.47 14.25 -3.89
N THR A 61 3.51 13.78 -2.64
CA THR A 61 4.69 13.17 -2.00
C THR A 61 5.13 11.94 -2.79
N ILE A 62 4.19 11.08 -3.18
CA ILE A 62 4.45 9.93 -4.04
C ILE A 62 3.97 10.27 -5.45
N LYS A 63 4.83 10.04 -6.44
CA LYS A 63 4.50 10.25 -7.86
C LYS A 63 4.18 8.95 -8.55
N ARG A 64 3.11 8.95 -9.34
CA ARG A 64 2.84 7.82 -10.24
C ARG A 64 3.76 7.90 -11.44
N VAL A 65 4.68 6.95 -11.54
CA VAL A 65 5.60 6.83 -12.66
C VAL A 65 5.10 5.78 -13.63
N LYS A 66 5.34 5.99 -14.92
CA LYS A 66 5.18 4.94 -15.92
C LYS A 66 6.45 4.11 -15.84
N GLY A 67 6.41 3.03 -15.06
CA GLY A 67 7.47 2.02 -15.08
C GLY A 67 7.76 1.56 -16.50
#